data_AF-A0A4R5L1F6-F1
#
_entry.id   AF-A0A4R5L1F6-F1
#
_cell.length_a   1.000
_cell.length_b   1.000
_cell.length_c   1.000
_cell.angle_alpha   90.00
_cell.angle_beta   90.00
_cell.angle_gamma   90.00
#
_symmetry.space_group_name_H-M   'P 1'
#
loop_
_entity.id
_entity.type
_entity.pdbx_description
1 polymer ?
#
loop_
_entity_poly.entity_id
_entity_poly.type
_entity_poly.pdbx_seq_one_letter_code
_entity_poly.pdbx_strand_id
1 'polypeptide(L)' 'MRQPQSLHFEVCYKRLERGRFIWPKADGGKVHLSSAQLSMLLEGIDWRQPRRTAALSML' A
#
# COMPACT_ATOMS: atom_id res chain seq x y z
N MET A 1 -42.53 -15.44 4.04
CA MET A 1 -41.18 -16.02 4.00
C MET A 1 -40.19 -14.88 3.79
N ARG A 2 -39.37 -14.51 4.79
CA ARG A 2 -38.36 -13.45 4.65
C ARG A 2 -37.08 -14.05 4.07
N GLN A 3 -36.59 -13.51 2.96
CA GLN A 3 -35.29 -13.89 2.40
C GLN A 3 -34.18 -13.45 3.38
N PRO A 4 -33.19 -14.32 3.67
CA PRO A 4 -32.03 -13.92 4.47
C PRO A 4 -31.24 -12.84 3.72
N GLN A 5 -30.90 -11.77 4.43
CA GLN A 5 -30.10 -10.68 3.88
C GLN A 5 -28.70 -11.21 3.60
N SER A 6 -28.29 -11.32 2.35
CA SER A 6 -26.93 -11.70 1.98
C SER A 6 -25.93 -10.68 2.54
N LEU A 7 -24.93 -11.15 3.28
CA LEU A 7 -23.76 -10.35 3.63
C LEU A 7 -22.98 -10.05 2.34
N HIS A 8 -22.91 -8.77 1.96
CA HIS A 8 -22.06 -8.31 0.86
C HIS A 8 -20.61 -8.16 1.37
N PHE A 9 -19.67 -8.77 0.66
CA PHE A 9 -18.24 -8.57 0.88
C PHE A 9 -17.56 -8.26 -0.46
N GLU A 10 -16.90 -7.11 -0.54
CA GLU A 10 -16.14 -6.67 -1.70
C GLU A 10 -14.65 -6.87 -1.44
N VAL A 11 -13.95 -7.46 -2.42
CA VAL A 11 -12.50 -7.66 -2.35
C VAL A 11 -11.85 -6.79 -3.41
N CYS A 12 -11.07 -5.80 -2.98
CA CYS A 12 -10.29 -4.94 -3.85
C CYS A 12 -8.82 -5.37 -3.88
N TYR A 13 -8.19 -5.38 -5.06
CA TYR A 13 -6.76 -5.60 -5.23
C TYR A 13 -6.18 -4.68 -6.30
N LYS A 14 -4.91 -4.28 -6.14
CA LYS A 14 -4.14 -3.53 -7.15
C LYS A 14 -3.00 -4.42 -7.63
N ARG A 15 -2.87 -4.57 -8.95
CA ARG A 15 -1.79 -5.34 -9.58
C ARG A 15 -0.60 -4.42 -9.83
N LEU A 16 0.61 -4.93 -9.62
CA LEU A 16 1.80 -4.24 -10.09
C LEU A 16 1.93 -4.47 -11.60
N GLU A 17 2.14 -3.38 -12.35
CA GLU A 17 2.42 -3.48 -13.79
C GLU A 17 3.86 -3.95 -14.06
N ARG A 18 4.80 -3.68 -13.13
CA ARG A 18 6.21 -4.05 -13.21
C ARG A 18 6.80 -4.26 -11.81
N GLY A 19 7.89 -5.03 -11.73
CA GLY A 19 8.67 -5.19 -10.49
C GLY A 19 8.07 -6.20 -9.51
N ARG A 20 8.49 -6.11 -8.25
CA ARG A 20 8.05 -6.99 -7.15
C ARG A 20 7.58 -6.15 -5.98
N PHE A 21 6.46 -6.54 -5.40
CA PHE A 21 5.96 -5.93 -4.17
C PHE A 21 6.75 -6.49 -2.98
N ILE A 22 7.40 -5.61 -2.21
CA ILE A 22 8.18 -6.02 -1.05
C ILE A 22 7.46 -5.56 0.20
N TRP A 23 6.76 -6.52 0.81
CA TRP A 23 6.08 -6.28 2.08
C TRP A 23 7.11 -6.12 3.21
N PRO A 24 6.93 -5.15 4.13
CA PRO A 24 7.74 -5.05 5.33
C PRO A 24 7.71 -6.34 6.15
N LYS A 25 8.87 -6.75 6.66
CA LYS A 25 8.91 -7.81 7.67
C LYS A 25 8.27 -7.27 8.96
N ALA A 26 7.24 -7.95 9.44
CA ALA A 26 6.59 -7.63 10.71
C ALA A 26 7.31 -8.38 11.84
N ASP A 27 8.20 -7.71 12.58
CA ASP A 27 9.00 -8.34 13.65
C ASP A 27 8.18 -8.73 14.90
N GLY A 28 6.88 -8.42 14.90
CA GLY A 28 5.92 -8.79 15.95
C GLY A 28 4.48 -8.96 15.42
N GLY A 29 4.32 -9.34 14.16
CA GLY A 29 3.00 -9.55 13.53
C GLY A 29 2.23 -8.27 13.14
N LYS A 30 2.78 -7.09 13.43
CA LYS A 30 2.25 -5.79 12.99
C LYS A 30 3.37 -4.92 12.40
N VAL A 31 2.99 -4.05 11.45
CA VAL A 31 3.87 -3.02 10.88
C VAL A 31 3.23 -1.67 11.14
N HIS A 32 4.00 -0.74 11.72
CA HIS A 32 3.57 0.64 11.86
C HIS A 32 4.08 1.43 10.65
N LEU A 33 3.15 2.05 9.92
CA LEU A 33 3.45 2.86 8.73
C LEU A 33 2.91 4.27 8.94
N SER A 34 3.70 5.27 8.54
CA SER A 34 3.17 6.61 8.31
C SER A 34 2.22 6.63 7.11
N SER A 35 1.36 7.65 7.03
CA SER A 35 0.48 7.84 5.87
C SER A 35 1.27 7.85 4.55
N ALA A 36 2.43 8.51 4.52
CA ALA A 36 3.29 8.56 3.34
C ALA A 36 3.82 7.17 2.95
N GLN A 37 4.27 6.35 3.91
CA GLN A 37 4.74 4.99 3.62
C GLN A 37 3.63 4.08 3.12
N LEU A 38 2.41 4.22 3.64
CA LEU A 38 1.24 3.51 3.13
C LEU A 38 0.96 3.90 1.68
N SER A 39 0.95 5.20 1.36
CA SER A 39 0.78 5.66 -0.02
C SER A 39 1.88 5.12 -0.95
N MET A 40 3.14 5.10 -0.51
CA MET A 40 4.25 4.52 -1.29
C MET A 40 4.01 3.05 -1.63
N LEU A 41 3.54 2.24 -0.67
CA LEU A 41 3.21 0.83 -0.91
C LEU A 41 2.09 0.68 -1.93
N LEU A 42 1.03 1.49 -1.82
CA LEU A 42 -0.09 1.48 -2.76
C LEU A 42 0.31 1.91 -4.17
N GLU A 43 1.30 2.78 -4.30
CA GLU A 43 1.87 3.18 -5.60
C GLU A 43 2.93 2.20 -6.13
N GLY A 44 3.27 1.14 -5.39
CA GLY A 44 4.30 0.18 -5.77
C GLY A 44 5.73 0.76 -5.69
N ILE A 45 5.92 1.84 -4.94
CA ILE A 45 7.23 2.45 -4.67
C ILE A 45 7.93 1.64 -3.58
N ASP A 46 9.24 1.39 -3.73
CA ASP A 46 10.05 0.81 -2.67
C ASP A 46 10.15 1.79 -1.48
N TRP A 47 9.26 1.60 -0.52
CA TRP A 47 9.14 2.40 0.70
C TRP A 47 10.39 2.38 1.59
N ARG A 48 11.32 1.43 1.38
CA ARG A 48 12.61 1.36 2.12
C ARG A 48 13.65 2.34 1.57
N GLN A 49 13.49 2.76 0.31
CA GLN A 49 14.38 3.70 -0.37
C GLN A 49 13.57 4.75 -1.13
N PRO A 50 12.87 5.65 -0.42
CA PRO A 50 12.12 6.71 -1.06
C PRO A 50 13.07 7.64 -1.81
N ARG A 51 13.04 7.59 -3.15
CA ARG A 51 13.72 8.57 -4.00
C ARG A 51 12.89 9.85 -4.02
N ARG A 52 13.48 10.96 -3.60
CA ARG A 52 12.89 12.29 -3.81
C ARG A 52 12.91 12.60 -5.31
N THR A 53 11.72 12.75 -5.89
CA THR A 53 11.58 13.18 -7.29
C THR A 53 11.49 14.70 -7.40
N ALA A 54 11.10 15.39 -6.32
CA ALA A 54 11.16 16.84 -6.27
C ALA A 54 12.61 17.28 -6.00
N ALA A 55 13.31 17.68 -7.06
CA ALA A 55 14.42 18.59 -6.89
C ALA A 55 13.83 19.89 -6.33
N LEU A 56 14.32 20.36 -5.19
CA LEU A 56 14.12 21.73 -4.75
C LEU A 56 14.91 22.63 -5.71
N SER A 57 14.40 22.82 -6.93
CA SER A 57 14.88 23.85 -7.84
C SER A 57 14.22 25.17 -7.45
N MET A 58 14.63 25.67 -6.29
CA MET A 58 14.40 27.04 -5.83
C MET A 58 15.65 27.49 -5.07
N LEU A 59 16.77 27.51 -5.79
CA LEU A 59 17.91 28.39 -5.62
C LEU A 59 18.56 28.55 -7.00
#